data_AF-A0A968ZXJ2-F1
#
_entry.id   AF-A0A968ZXJ2-F1
#
_cell.length_a   1.000
_cell.length_b   1.000
_cell.length_c   1.000
_cell.angle_alpha   90.00
_cell.angle_beta   90.00
_cell.angle_gamma   90.00
#
_symmetry.space_group_name_H-M   'P 1'
#
loop_
_entity.id
_entity.type
_entity.pdbx_description
1 polymer ?
#
loop_
_entity_poly.entity_id
_entity_poly.type
_entity_poly.pdbx_seq_one_letter_code
_entity_poly.pdbx_strand_id
1 'polypeptide(L)'
;MSKQSSSGTSQTDWERIDAMKDEDIDLSDIPEITEAQMAGAVLRVGGKPTEKGKQRVNMFLDTFIVEYFKAKAGDRGYQTLINAALSEYIQNHDLKEDLRHIFREELERTRNVS
;
A
#
# COMPACT_ATOMS: atom_id res chain seq x y z
N MET A 1 8.40 7.54 -29.45
CA MET A 1 9.52 6.80 -28.83
C MET A 1 10.54 7.79 -28.30
N SER A 2 10.83 7.74 -27.00
CA SER A 2 12.10 8.07 -26.31
C SER A 2 11.77 8.38 -24.85
N LYS A 3 12.08 7.44 -23.95
CA LYS A 3 11.95 7.57 -22.50
C LYS A 3 13.28 8.13 -21.98
N GLN A 4 13.27 9.29 -21.35
CA GLN A 4 14.39 9.73 -20.51
C GLN A 4 13.91 9.72 -19.05
N SER A 5 14.25 8.65 -18.34
CA SER A 5 14.08 8.48 -16.91
C SER A 5 15.03 9.41 -16.15
N SER A 6 14.49 10.18 -15.21
CA SER A 6 15.17 10.95 -14.15
C SER A 6 16.44 11.71 -14.55
N SER A 7 16.31 13.00 -14.90
CA SER A 7 17.43 13.88 -15.26
C SER A 7 18.16 14.54 -14.07
N GLY A 8 18.11 13.95 -12.88
CA GLY A 8 18.93 14.36 -11.74
C GLY A 8 19.86 13.22 -11.37
N THR A 9 21.18 13.45 -11.37
CA THR A 9 22.14 12.52 -10.78
C THR A 9 21.72 12.29 -9.33
N SER A 10 21.32 11.06 -9.02
CA SER A 10 21.06 10.67 -7.65
C SER A 10 22.30 10.97 -6.81
N GLN A 11 22.10 11.69 -5.70
CA GLN A 11 23.17 12.00 -4.74
C GLN A 11 23.50 10.78 -3.86
N THR A 12 22.78 9.68 -4.06
CA THR A 12 23.04 8.40 -3.41
C THR A 12 24.25 7.76 -4.08
N ASP A 13 25.25 7.43 -3.28
CA ASP A 13 26.38 6.60 -3.71
C ASP A 13 25.89 5.15 -3.93
N TRP A 14 25.41 4.87 -5.14
CA TRP A 14 24.86 3.57 -5.51
C TRP A 14 25.91 2.47 -5.56
N GLU A 15 27.15 2.79 -5.94
CA GLU A 15 28.25 1.81 -5.95
C GLU A 15 28.55 1.32 -4.53
N ARG A 16 28.50 2.22 -3.54
CA ARG A 16 28.60 1.85 -2.13
C ARG A 16 27.45 0.97 -1.66
N ILE A 17 26.20 1.27 -2.05
CA ILE A 17 25.02 0.50 -1.66
C ILE A 17 25.02 -0.89 -2.32
N ASP A 18 25.38 -0.99 -3.60
CA ASP A 18 25.42 -2.26 -4.35
C ASP A 18 26.53 -3.20 -3.83
N ALA A 19 27.62 -2.63 -3.32
CA ALA A 19 28.71 -3.38 -2.69
C ALA A 19 28.50 -3.65 -1.19
N MET A 20 27.50 -3.03 -0.56
CA MET A 20 27.21 -3.17 0.87
C MET A 20 26.69 -4.57 1.16
N LYS A 21 27.24 -5.24 2.17
CA LYS A 21 26.72 -6.54 2.61
C LYS A 21 25.60 -6.33 3.62
N ASP A 22 24.72 -7.32 3.72
CA ASP A 22 23.61 -7.31 4.67
C ASP A 22 24.08 -7.12 6.13
N GLU A 23 25.26 -7.67 6.45
CA GLU A 23 25.93 -7.56 7.75
C GLU A 23 26.40 -6.15 8.11
N ASP A 24 26.61 -5.29 7.10
CA ASP A 24 27.05 -3.90 7.29
C ASP A 24 25.87 -2.95 7.53
N ILE A 25 24.62 -3.44 7.43
CA ILE A 25 23.40 -2.65 7.63
C ILE A 25 23.20 -2.45 9.14
N ASP A 26 23.31 -1.19 9.57
CA ASP A 26 22.99 -0.79 10.94
C ASP A 26 21.47 -0.80 11.15
N LEU A 27 21.01 -1.66 12.06
CA LEU A 27 19.61 -1.77 12.47
C LEU A 27 19.39 -1.24 13.90
N SER A 28 20.38 -0.55 14.48
CA SER A 28 20.32 -0.07 15.87
C SER A 28 19.16 0.89 16.15
N ASP A 29 18.67 1.59 15.13
CA ASP A 29 17.53 2.51 15.17
C ASP A 29 16.18 1.84 14.87
N ILE A 30 16.18 0.61 14.35
CA ILE A 30 14.99 -0.17 13.99
C ILE A 30 14.97 -1.45 14.84
N PRO A 31 14.65 -1.35 16.14
CA PRO A 31 14.62 -2.51 17.01
C PRO A 31 13.60 -3.53 16.51
N GLU A 32 13.90 -4.82 16.71
CA GLU A 32 12.97 -5.89 16.39
C GLU A 32 11.65 -5.72 17.16
N ILE A 33 10.55 -5.90 16.43
CA ILE A 33 9.22 -5.82 17.01
C ILE A 33 8.97 -7.06 17.87
N THR A 34 8.73 -6.87 19.16
CA THR A 34 8.36 -7.96 20.07
C THR A 34 6.91 -8.41 19.87
N GLU A 35 6.60 -9.66 20.21
CA GLU A 35 5.21 -10.19 20.17
C GLU A 35 4.25 -9.37 21.04
N ALA A 36 4.72 -8.88 22.19
CA ALA A 36 3.95 -8.01 23.07
C ALA A 36 3.60 -6.67 22.41
N GLN A 37 4.53 -6.10 21.64
CA GLN A 37 4.27 -4.89 20.85
C GLN A 37 3.31 -5.15 19.69
N MET A 38 3.39 -6.31 19.04
CA MET A 38 2.42 -6.71 17.99
C MET A 38 1.02 -6.92 18.53
N ALA A 39 0.89 -7.50 19.72
CA ALA A 39 -0.41 -7.72 20.35
C ALA A 39 -1.18 -6.40 20.56
N GLY A 40 -0.47 -5.30 20.83
CA GLY A 40 -1.03 -3.95 20.98
C GLY A 40 -1.28 -3.20 19.66
N ALA A 41 -0.97 -3.78 18.51
CA ALA A 41 -1.06 -3.08 17.24
C ALA A 41 -2.52 -2.78 16.83
N VAL A 42 -2.82 -1.49 16.66
CA VAL A 42 -4.13 -0.98 16.27
C VAL A 42 -4.18 -0.78 14.76
N LEU A 43 -5.15 -1.41 14.09
CA LEU A 43 -5.40 -1.17 12.68
C LEU A 43 -5.88 0.29 12.51
N ARG A 44 -5.29 1.01 11.56
CA ARG A 44 -5.68 2.39 11.24
C ARG A 44 -6.01 2.52 9.77
N VAL A 45 -7.08 3.25 9.47
CA VAL A 45 -7.48 3.63 8.11
C VAL A 45 -7.62 5.16 8.08
N GLY A 46 -6.90 5.83 7.17
CA GLY A 46 -6.85 7.29 7.12
C GLY A 46 -6.37 7.93 8.44
N GLY A 47 -5.41 7.31 9.13
CA GLY A 47 -4.86 7.76 10.42
C GLY A 47 -5.74 7.48 11.65
N LYS A 48 -6.98 7.02 11.45
CA LYS A 48 -7.94 6.76 12.54
C LYS A 48 -7.94 5.29 12.94
N PRO A 49 -7.92 4.96 14.25
CA PRO A 49 -8.15 3.60 14.74
C PRO A 49 -9.43 3.01 14.17
N THR A 50 -9.37 1.76 13.74
CA THR A 50 -10.53 0.99 13.30
C THR A 50 -10.55 -0.39 13.96
N GLU A 51 -11.74 -0.91 14.18
CA GLU A 51 -11.93 -2.22 14.79
C GLU A 51 -11.53 -3.33 13.80
N LYS A 52 -10.85 -4.35 14.31
CA LYS A 52 -10.54 -5.54 13.53
C LYS A 52 -11.80 -6.41 13.47
N GLY A 53 -12.36 -6.62 12.27
CA GLY A 53 -13.51 -7.50 12.10
C GLY A 53 -14.29 -7.28 10.82
N LYS A 54 -15.41 -8.00 10.69
CA LYS A 54 -16.39 -7.81 9.61
C LYS A 54 -17.58 -7.04 10.14
N GLN A 55 -17.87 -5.90 9.54
CA GLN A 55 -19.08 -5.14 9.84
C GLN A 55 -20.21 -5.54 8.89
N ARG A 56 -21.37 -5.88 9.42
CA ARG A 56 -22.57 -6.11 8.59
C ARG A 56 -23.10 -4.75 8.15
N VAL A 57 -23.11 -4.51 6.84
CA VAL A 57 -23.69 -3.32 6.23
C VAL A 57 -24.93 -3.71 5.41
N ASN A 58 -25.94 -2.85 5.40
CA ASN A 58 -27.07 -2.98 4.49
C ASN A 58 -26.88 -1.94 3.38
N MET A 59 -26.54 -2.39 2.17
CA MET A 59 -26.32 -1.53 1.01
C MET A 59 -26.94 -2.16 -0.23
N PHE A 60 -27.29 -1.33 -1.20
CA PHE A 60 -27.71 -1.79 -2.51
C PHE A 60 -26.49 -2.06 -3.39
N LEU A 61 -26.52 -3.19 -4.09
CA LEU A 61 -25.59 -3.53 -5.17
C LEU A 61 -26.41 -3.83 -6.41
N ASP A 62 -25.88 -3.45 -7.57
CA ASP A 62 -26.54 -3.76 -8.83
C ASP A 62 -26.68 -5.28 -9.01
N THR A 63 -27.81 -5.70 -9.57
CA THR A 63 -28.13 -7.11 -9.78
C THR A 63 -27.02 -7.83 -10.55
N PHE A 64 -26.44 -7.19 -11.57
CA PHE A 64 -25.38 -7.81 -12.38
C PHE A 64 -24.12 -8.10 -11.56
N ILE A 65 -23.78 -7.26 -10.58
CA ILE A 65 -22.62 -7.43 -9.71
C ILE A 65 -22.85 -8.67 -8.83
N VAL A 66 -24.03 -8.74 -8.21
CA VAL A 66 -24.39 -9.86 -7.34
C VAL A 66 -24.38 -11.18 -8.11
N GLU A 67 -25.00 -11.21 -9.29
CA GLU A 67 -25.05 -12.41 -10.14
C GLU A 67 -23.66 -12.82 -10.66
N TYR A 68 -22.82 -11.86 -11.06
CA TYR A 68 -21.44 -12.14 -11.45
C TYR A 68 -20.64 -12.81 -10.31
N PHE A 69 -20.71 -12.26 -9.09
CA PHE A 69 -20.00 -12.83 -7.96
C PHE A 69 -20.60 -14.13 -7.46
N LYS A 70 -21.92 -14.35 -7.58
CA LYS A 70 -22.54 -15.66 -7.33
C LYS A 70 -22.07 -16.72 -8.30
N ALA A 71 -21.99 -16.41 -9.59
CA ALA A 71 -21.48 -17.33 -10.60
C ALA A 71 -19.99 -17.68 -10.37
N LYS A 72 -19.20 -16.71 -9.90
CA LYS A 72 -17.77 -16.89 -9.59
C LYS A 72 -17.51 -17.57 -8.25
N ALA A 73 -18.46 -17.53 -7.32
CA ALA A 73 -18.30 -17.96 -5.93
C ALA A 73 -17.94 -19.43 -5.76
N GLY A 74 -18.48 -20.34 -6.57
CA GLY A 74 -18.38 -21.77 -6.29
C GLY A 74 -18.76 -22.05 -4.82
N ASP A 75 -17.88 -22.76 -4.10
CA ASP A 75 -18.04 -23.03 -2.65
C ASP A 75 -17.69 -21.82 -1.76
N ARG A 76 -17.00 -20.82 -2.30
CA ARG A 76 -16.54 -19.63 -1.58
C ARG A 76 -17.62 -18.56 -1.67
N GLY A 77 -18.44 -18.41 -0.62
CA GLY A 77 -19.61 -17.50 -0.65
C GLY A 77 -19.35 -16.12 -1.28
N TYR A 78 -20.24 -15.69 -2.17
CA TYR A 78 -20.07 -14.50 -3.04
C TYR A 78 -19.73 -13.20 -2.28
N GLN A 79 -20.22 -13.04 -1.05
CA GLN A 79 -19.89 -11.90 -0.18
C GLN A 79 -18.39 -11.81 0.12
N THR A 80 -17.72 -12.95 0.25
CA THR A 80 -16.26 -13.01 0.49
C THR A 80 -15.50 -12.51 -0.72
N LEU A 81 -15.95 -12.86 -1.93
CA LEU A 81 -15.33 -12.37 -3.16
C LEU A 81 -15.57 -10.88 -3.38
N ILE A 82 -16.76 -10.38 -3.08
CA ILE A 82 -17.06 -8.94 -3.11
C ILE A 82 -16.12 -8.19 -2.16
N ASN A 83 -15.99 -8.67 -0.91
CA ASN A 83 -15.09 -8.05 0.07
C ASN A 83 -13.62 -8.08 -0.39
N ALA A 84 -13.17 -9.17 -1.00
CA ALA A 84 -11.82 -9.27 -1.55
C ALA A 84 -11.60 -8.26 -2.68
N ALA A 85 -12.55 -8.12 -3.60
CA ALA A 85 -12.47 -7.16 -4.69
C ALA A 85 -12.44 -5.70 -4.19
N LEU A 86 -13.24 -5.36 -3.17
CA LEU A 86 -13.22 -4.04 -2.54
C LEU A 86 -11.86 -3.78 -1.85
N SER A 87 -11.31 -4.79 -1.19
CA SER A 87 -10.01 -4.69 -0.52
C SER A 87 -8.88 -4.46 -1.54
N GLU A 88 -8.90 -5.19 -2.65
CA GLU A 88 -7.95 -5.02 -3.76
C GLU A 88 -8.07 -3.62 -4.39
N TYR A 89 -9.29 -3.11 -4.56
CA TYR A 89 -9.50 -1.75 -5.06
C TYR A 89 -8.88 -0.70 -4.13
N ILE A 90 -9.11 -0.81 -2.83
CA ILE A 90 -8.55 0.13 -1.83
C ILE A 90 -7.02 0.11 -1.89
N GLN A 91 -6.41 -1.08 -1.83
CA GLN A 91 -4.95 -1.22 -1.86
C GLN A 91 -4.33 -0.62 -3.13
N ASN A 92 -4.94 -0.86 -4.29
CA ASN A 92 -4.45 -0.35 -5.56
C ASN A 92 -4.74 1.16 -5.76
N HIS A 93 -5.77 1.69 -5.10
CA HIS A 93 -6.11 3.11 -5.15
C HIS A 93 -5.19 3.92 -4.24
N ASP A 94 -5.01 3.50 -2.99
CA ASP A 94 -4.12 4.14 -2.02
C ASP A 94 -2.69 4.17 -2.56
N LEU A 95 -2.21 3.05 -3.13
CA LEU A 95 -0.89 3.01 -3.77
C LEU A 95 -0.74 4.05 -4.89
N LYS A 96 -1.78 4.25 -5.72
CA LYS A 96 -1.73 5.26 -6.80
C LYS A 96 -1.74 6.68 -6.26
N GLU A 97 -2.50 6.96 -5.21
CA GLU A 97 -2.54 8.28 -4.57
C GLU A 97 -1.24 8.58 -3.83
N ASP A 98 -0.72 7.63 -3.07
CA ASP A 98 0.58 7.73 -2.38
C ASP A 98 1.70 7.97 -3.39
N LEU A 99 1.74 7.21 -4.48
CA LEU A 99 2.70 7.46 -5.55
C LEU A 99 2.52 8.85 -6.16
N ARG A 100 1.29 9.31 -6.43
CA ARG A 100 1.05 10.66 -6.93
C ARG A 100 1.51 11.74 -5.95
N HIS A 101 1.34 11.52 -4.65
CA HIS A 101 1.80 12.43 -3.61
C HIS A 101 3.32 12.50 -3.56
N ILE A 102 4.00 11.34 -3.53
CA ILE A 102 5.46 11.25 -3.58
C ILE A 102 5.99 11.93 -4.84
N PHE A 103 5.44 11.61 -6.02
CA PHE A 103 5.86 12.25 -7.27
C PHE A 103 5.63 13.76 -7.27
N ARG A 104 4.54 14.26 -6.66
CA ARG A 104 4.29 15.71 -6.56
C ARG A 104 5.27 16.38 -5.61
N GLU A 105 5.52 15.81 -4.44
CA GLU A 105 6.48 16.33 -3.48
C GLU A 105 7.89 16.39 -4.08
N GLU A 106 8.29 15.34 -4.80
CA GLU A 106 9.57 15.30 -5.52
C GLU A 106 9.63 16.33 -6.66
N LEU A 107 8.54 16.55 -7.39
CA LEU A 107 8.45 17.61 -8.41
C LEU A 107 8.54 19.03 -7.80
N GLU A 108 7.98 19.25 -6.62
CA GLU A 108 8.01 20.52 -5.91
C GLU A 108 9.39 20.80 -5.29
N ARG A 109 10.05 19.77 -4.74
CA ARG A 109 11.45 19.86 -4.28
C ARG A 109 12.39 20.19 -5.43
N THR A 110 12.23 19.55 -6.58
CA THR A 110 13.07 19.83 -7.76
C THR A 110 12.90 21.26 -8.26
N ARG A 111 11.71 21.85 -8.11
CA ARG A 111 11.41 23.23 -8.52
C ARG A 111 11.92 24.30 -7.55
N ASN A 112 12.00 23.99 -6.25
CA ASN A 112 12.50 24.92 -5.22
C ASN A 112 14.03 24.89 -5.06
N VAL A 113 14.73 24.00 -5.75
CA VAL A 113 16.21 23.84 -5.70
C VAL A 113 16.89 24.37 -6.99
N SER A 114 16.15 25.02 -7.88
CA SER A 114 16.68 25.78 -9.03
C SER A 114 16.73 27.28 -8.77
#